data_AF-A0A7V6ZNR8-F1
#
_entry.id   AF-A0A7V6ZNR8-F1
#
_cell.length_a   1.000
_cell.length_b   1.000
_cell.length_c   1.000
_cell.angle_alpha   90.00
_cell.angle_beta   90.00
_cell.angle_gamma   90.00
#
_symmetry.space_group_name_H-M   'P 1'
#
loop_
_entity.id
_entity.type
_entity.pdbx_description
1 polymer ?
#
loop_
_entity_poly.entity_id
_entity_poly.type
_entity_poly.pdbx_seq_one_letter_code
_entity_poly.pdbx_strand_id
1 'polypeptide(L)'
;MKKEIYKRIINSEAWKLAAVIIAALFLITVSIILFDDIAFDNRIFIYALFGTIALTGFLYSFSLTGKEAWMRLSFGVTRKAIYRKYILNSFLSLVVSVFLAAYYMVIYYLVYDHDLLITEVFNFREVVFLPLVYLALSFLGFFLGMCKMNRNIFYTLTGIIVVSLSVVVIYFSITNWMNYLLLAFSIVFGMVNYFFFMKYKL
;
A
#
# COMPACT_ATOMS: atom_id res chain seq x y z
N MET A 1 -16.49 -13.45 33.76
CA MET A 1 -15.18 -12.75 33.67
C MET A 1 -14.30 -13.18 32.48
N LYS A 2 -13.75 -14.41 32.40
CA LYS A 2 -12.86 -14.81 31.28
C LYS A 2 -13.49 -14.64 29.89
N LYS A 3 -14.77 -15.02 29.70
CA LYS A 3 -15.50 -14.88 28.43
C LYS A 3 -15.67 -13.43 27.96
N GLU A 4 -15.90 -12.49 28.87
CA GLU A 4 -16.09 -11.06 28.53
C GLU A 4 -14.77 -10.37 28.20
N ILE A 5 -13.70 -10.70 28.95
CA ILE A 5 -12.34 -10.23 28.66
C ILE A 5 -11.90 -10.75 27.28
N TYR A 6 -12.16 -12.03 26.99
CA TYR A 6 -11.86 -12.64 25.68
C TYR A 6 -12.64 -11.96 24.54
N LYS A 7 -13.93 -11.67 24.75
CA LYS A 7 -14.76 -10.92 23.78
C LYS A 7 -14.23 -9.50 23.55
N ARG A 8 -13.73 -8.84 24.60
CA ARG A 8 -13.17 -7.49 24.53
C ARG A 8 -11.83 -7.46 23.81
N ILE A 9 -10.99 -8.48 24.01
CA ILE A 9 -9.69 -8.63 23.35
C ILE A 9 -9.88 -8.95 21.85
N ILE A 10 -10.74 -9.91 21.50
CA ILE A 10 -11.01 -10.27 20.10
C ILE A 10 -11.61 -9.11 19.29
N ASN A 11 -12.43 -8.27 19.94
CA ASN A 11 -13.05 -7.14 19.27
C ASN A 11 -12.14 -5.89 19.19
N SER A 12 -10.96 -5.93 19.80
CA SER A 12 -9.97 -4.86 19.66
C SER A 12 -9.46 -4.77 18.23
N GLU A 13 -9.44 -3.57 17.65
CA GLU A 13 -8.87 -3.33 16.32
C GLU A 13 -7.40 -3.77 16.23
N ALA A 14 -6.64 -3.59 17.32
CA ALA A 14 -5.25 -4.02 17.39
C ALA A 14 -5.10 -5.54 17.28
N TRP A 15 -6.01 -6.30 17.89
CA TRP A 15 -5.96 -7.77 17.84
C TRP A 15 -6.35 -8.31 16.47
N LYS A 16 -7.36 -7.69 15.82
CA LYS A 16 -7.74 -8.01 14.44
C LYS A 16 -6.57 -7.74 13.48
N LEU A 17 -5.90 -6.60 13.64
CA LEU A 17 -4.73 -6.25 12.83
C LEU A 17 -3.59 -7.25 13.04
N ALA A 18 -3.27 -7.60 14.29
CA ALA A 18 -2.25 -8.60 14.60
C ALA A 18 -2.59 -9.98 14.00
N ALA A 19 -3.84 -10.43 14.10
CA ALA A 19 -4.28 -11.69 13.51
C ALA A 19 -4.14 -11.70 11.98
N VAL A 20 -4.50 -10.60 11.31
CA VAL A 20 -4.34 -10.46 9.85
C VAL A 20 -2.86 -10.47 9.45
N ILE A 21 -1.99 -9.79 10.22
CA ILE A 21 -0.54 -9.81 9.96
C ILE A 21 0.01 -11.23 10.12
N ILE A 22 -0.33 -11.93 11.20
CA ILE A 22 0.13 -13.31 11.43
C ILE A 22 -0.36 -14.24 10.31
N ALA A 23 -1.62 -14.11 9.89
CA ALA A 23 -2.15 -14.89 8.77
C ALA A 23 -1.42 -14.57 7.45
N ALA A 24 -1.09 -13.30 7.19
CA ALA A 24 -0.33 -12.90 6.02
C ALA A 24 1.09 -13.49 6.06
N LEU A 25 1.79 -13.45 7.20
CA LEU A 25 3.10 -14.07 7.37
C LEU A 25 3.06 -15.58 7.09
N PHE A 26 2.05 -16.27 7.62
CA PHE A 26 1.85 -17.70 7.35
C PHE A 26 1.62 -17.98 5.86
N LEU A 27 0.75 -17.20 5.20
CA LEU A 27 0.48 -17.33 3.77
C LEU A 27 1.73 -17.06 2.92
N ILE A 28 2.56 -16.10 3.33
CA ILE A 28 3.84 -15.82 2.68
C ILE A 28 4.74 -17.06 2.73
N THR A 29 4.90 -17.66 3.90
CA THR A 29 5.74 -18.85 4.07
C THR A 29 5.23 -20.02 3.23
N VAL A 30 3.92 -20.27 3.21
CA VAL A 30 3.32 -21.33 2.38
C VAL A 30 3.50 -21.03 0.89
N SER A 31 3.35 -19.76 0.48
CA SER A 31 3.50 -19.37 -0.92
C SER A 31 4.94 -19.56 -1.43
N ILE A 32 5.94 -19.26 -0.59
CA ILE A 32 7.35 -19.47 -0.92
C ILE A 32 7.63 -20.95 -1.22
N ILE A 33 7.14 -21.85 -0.35
CA ILE A 33 7.31 -23.30 -0.52
C ILE A 33 6.59 -23.78 -1.80
N LEU A 34 5.37 -23.31 -2.04
CA LEU A 34 4.60 -23.72 -3.23
C LEU A 34 5.16 -23.19 -4.55
N PHE A 35 5.75 -21.98 -4.58
CA PHE A 35 6.29 -21.42 -5.81
C PHE A 35 7.58 -22.13 -6.26
N ASP A 36 8.31 -22.68 -5.32
CA ASP A 36 9.47 -23.52 -5.60
C ASP A 36 9.09 -24.85 -6.25
N ASP A 37 8.04 -25.52 -5.75
CA ASP A 37 7.51 -26.74 -6.36
C ASP A 37 7.15 -26.54 -7.85
N ILE A 38 6.90 -25.29 -8.27
CA ILE A 38 6.48 -24.90 -9.64
C ILE A 38 7.61 -24.16 -10.40
N ALA A 39 8.80 -24.01 -9.82
CA ALA A 39 9.94 -23.27 -10.37
C ALA A 39 9.56 -21.84 -10.85
N PHE A 40 8.68 -21.17 -10.12
CA PHE A 40 8.17 -19.85 -10.49
C PHE A 40 9.13 -18.73 -10.03
N ASP A 41 9.24 -17.61 -10.77
CA ASP A 41 10.11 -16.49 -10.33
C ASP A 41 9.53 -15.87 -9.05
N ASN A 42 10.20 -16.18 -7.96
CA ASN A 42 9.83 -15.81 -6.60
C ASN A 42 9.76 -14.28 -6.42
N ARG A 43 10.46 -13.48 -7.23
CA ARG A 43 10.38 -12.01 -7.19
C ARG A 43 8.99 -11.46 -7.49
N ILE A 44 8.15 -12.21 -8.21
CA ILE A 44 6.77 -11.83 -8.56
C ILE A 44 5.91 -11.59 -7.31
N PHE A 45 6.18 -12.28 -6.21
CA PHE A 45 5.39 -12.14 -5.00
C PHE A 45 5.50 -10.73 -4.38
N ILE A 46 6.71 -10.16 -4.33
CA ILE A 46 6.95 -8.79 -3.82
C ILE A 46 6.18 -7.78 -4.67
N TYR A 47 6.24 -7.94 -6.00
CA TYR A 47 5.50 -7.09 -6.92
C TYR A 47 3.99 -7.19 -6.75
N ALA A 48 3.47 -8.41 -6.58
CA ALA A 48 2.05 -8.64 -6.34
C ALA A 48 1.58 -8.02 -5.01
N LEU A 49 2.38 -8.14 -3.95
CA LEU A 49 2.09 -7.56 -2.64
C LEU A 49 1.96 -6.03 -2.75
N PHE A 50 2.96 -5.37 -3.33
CA PHE A 50 2.93 -3.90 -3.46
C PHE A 50 1.90 -3.42 -4.49
N GLY A 51 1.70 -4.14 -5.59
CA GLY A 51 0.65 -3.82 -6.57
C GLY A 51 -0.74 -3.87 -5.94
N THR A 52 -1.02 -4.91 -5.16
CA THR A 52 -2.30 -5.05 -4.44
C THR A 52 -2.51 -3.92 -3.43
N ILE A 53 -1.46 -3.55 -2.69
CA ILE A 53 -1.53 -2.50 -1.68
C ILE A 53 -1.64 -1.12 -2.33
N ALA A 54 -0.97 -0.88 -3.46
CA ALA A 54 -1.11 0.33 -4.27
C ALA A 54 -2.54 0.52 -4.80
N LEU A 55 -3.15 -0.54 -5.32
CA LEU A 55 -4.54 -0.51 -5.79
C LEU A 55 -5.53 -0.31 -4.64
N THR A 56 -5.38 -1.06 -3.56
CA THR A 56 -6.22 -0.92 -2.37
C THR A 56 -6.08 0.47 -1.77
N GLY A 57 -4.86 1.00 -1.73
CA GLY A 57 -4.55 2.37 -1.30
C GLY A 57 -5.21 3.42 -2.18
N PHE A 58 -5.17 3.27 -3.50
CA PHE A 58 -5.84 4.14 -4.46
C PHE A 58 -7.36 4.18 -4.24
N LEU A 59 -8.00 3.01 -4.19
CA LEU A 59 -9.45 2.87 -3.99
C LEU A 59 -9.89 3.40 -2.62
N TYR A 60 -9.17 3.03 -1.57
CA TYR A 60 -9.44 3.50 -0.21
C TYR A 60 -9.33 5.03 -0.13
N SER A 61 -8.25 5.60 -0.67
CA SER A 61 -8.00 7.05 -0.66
C SER A 61 -9.10 7.83 -1.39
N PHE A 62 -9.60 7.32 -2.52
CA PHE A 62 -10.73 7.90 -3.22
C PHE A 62 -12.01 7.91 -2.37
N SER A 63 -12.31 6.78 -1.73
CA SER A 63 -13.51 6.62 -0.90
C SER A 63 -13.57 7.51 0.33
N LEU A 64 -12.41 7.94 0.87
CA LEU A 64 -12.31 8.81 2.04
C LEU A 64 -12.78 10.26 1.82
N THR A 65 -13.02 10.64 0.57
CA THR A 65 -13.42 12.00 0.19
C THR A 65 -14.91 12.06 -0.15
N GLY A 66 -15.42 13.24 -0.52
CA GLY A 66 -16.83 13.41 -0.89
C GLY A 66 -17.79 13.14 0.28
N LYS A 67 -18.62 12.08 0.18
CA LYS A 67 -19.66 11.76 1.18
C LYS A 67 -19.09 11.44 2.56
N GLU A 68 -18.01 10.68 2.62
CA GLU A 68 -17.37 10.28 3.88
C GLU A 68 -16.75 11.50 4.58
N ALA A 69 -16.04 12.34 3.83
CA ALA A 69 -15.50 13.59 4.34
C ALA A 69 -16.62 14.54 4.81
N TRP A 70 -17.71 14.66 4.04
CA TRP A 70 -18.87 15.48 4.42
C TRP A 70 -19.48 15.00 5.73
N MET A 71 -19.76 13.69 5.85
CA MET A 71 -20.31 13.08 7.05
C MET A 71 -19.43 13.36 8.27
N ARG A 72 -18.12 13.15 8.18
CA ARG A 72 -17.19 13.40 9.29
C ARG A 72 -17.15 14.87 9.71
N LEU A 73 -17.22 15.79 8.74
CA LEU A 73 -17.29 17.22 9.02
C LEU A 73 -18.62 17.62 9.66
N SER A 74 -19.73 17.00 9.26
CA SER A 74 -21.04 17.17 9.91
C SER A 74 -21.04 16.69 11.36
N PHE A 75 -20.23 15.69 11.70
CA PHE A 75 -19.99 15.25 13.08
C PHE A 75 -18.95 16.10 13.84
N GLY A 76 -18.53 17.24 13.30
CA GLY A 76 -17.62 18.18 13.98
C GLY A 76 -16.13 17.81 13.91
N VAL A 77 -15.75 16.78 13.15
CA VAL A 77 -14.33 16.48 12.91
C VAL A 77 -13.73 17.59 12.06
N THR A 78 -12.49 18.02 12.35
CA THR A 78 -11.84 19.06 11.53
C THR A 78 -11.19 18.48 10.27
N ARG A 79 -11.09 19.29 9.19
CA ARG A 79 -10.37 18.90 7.96
C ARG A 79 -8.94 18.45 8.24
N LYS A 80 -8.24 19.17 9.11
CA LYS A 80 -6.88 18.82 9.55
C LYS A 80 -6.83 17.43 10.19
N ALA A 81 -7.80 17.08 11.02
CA ALA A 81 -7.87 15.76 11.65
C ALA A 81 -8.14 14.64 10.63
N ILE A 82 -9.04 14.87 9.66
CA ILE A 82 -9.31 13.90 8.58
C ILE A 82 -8.05 13.62 7.78
N TYR A 83 -7.36 14.68 7.33
CA TYR A 83 -6.14 14.53 6.53
C TYR A 83 -4.98 13.92 7.33
N ARG A 84 -4.80 14.30 8.60
CA ARG A 84 -3.79 13.69 9.48
C ARG A 84 -4.04 12.20 9.68
N LYS A 85 -5.30 11.79 9.87
CA LYS A 85 -5.68 10.37 9.98
C LYS A 85 -5.42 9.61 8.68
N TYR A 86 -5.70 10.24 7.54
CA TYR A 86 -5.38 9.70 6.23
C TYR A 86 -3.87 9.41 6.07
N ILE A 87 -3.02 10.41 6.32
CA ILE A 87 -1.56 10.25 6.24
C ILE A 87 -1.05 9.19 7.21
N LEU A 88 -1.57 9.15 8.45
CA LEU A 88 -1.19 8.15 9.43
C LEU A 88 -1.54 6.73 8.97
N ASN A 89 -2.74 6.53 8.42
CA ASN A 89 -3.18 5.24 7.90
C ASN A 89 -2.35 4.81 6.69
N SER A 90 -2.05 5.73 5.77
CA SER A 90 -1.18 5.44 4.63
C SER A 90 0.25 5.09 5.05
N PHE A 91 0.78 5.80 6.05
CA PHE A 91 2.10 5.49 6.61
C PHE A 91 2.12 4.13 7.32
N LEU A 92 1.11 3.81 8.15
CA LEU A 92 1.00 2.50 8.79
C LEU A 92 0.90 1.36 7.77
N SER A 93 0.11 1.55 6.70
CA SER A 93 0.01 0.58 5.61
C SER A 93 1.36 0.39 4.90
N LEU A 94 2.13 1.47 4.72
CA LEU A 94 3.47 1.42 4.14
C LEU A 94 4.45 0.66 5.04
N VAL A 95 4.43 0.93 6.35
CA VAL A 95 5.28 0.23 7.32
C VAL A 95 4.97 -1.27 7.33
N VAL A 96 3.69 -1.64 7.36
CA VAL A 96 3.27 -3.06 7.33
C VAL A 96 3.69 -3.74 6.03
N SER A 97 3.55 -3.07 4.89
CA SER A 97 3.95 -3.64 3.59
C SER A 97 5.46 -3.81 3.45
N VAL A 98 6.25 -2.83 3.88
CA VAL A 98 7.72 -2.96 3.94
C VAL A 98 8.12 -4.08 4.89
N PHE A 99 7.45 -4.22 6.04
CA PHE A 99 7.69 -5.31 6.98
C PHE A 99 7.40 -6.69 6.35
N LEU A 100 6.27 -6.85 5.66
CA LEU A 100 5.93 -8.11 4.98
C LEU A 100 6.92 -8.43 3.84
N ALA A 101 7.36 -7.43 3.08
CA ALA A 101 8.37 -7.60 2.03
C ALA A 101 9.73 -7.99 2.63
N ALA A 102 10.15 -7.36 3.71
CA ALA A 102 11.39 -7.71 4.41
C ALA A 102 11.31 -9.13 4.98
N TYR A 103 10.18 -9.53 5.56
CA TYR A 103 9.95 -10.89 6.02
C TYR A 103 10.06 -11.90 4.86
N TYR A 104 9.44 -11.60 3.72
CA TYR A 104 9.54 -12.43 2.52
C TYR A 104 11.00 -12.64 2.08
N MET A 105 11.78 -11.56 1.99
CA MET A 105 13.20 -11.66 1.60
C MET A 105 14.03 -12.51 2.56
N VAL A 106 13.78 -12.38 3.87
CA VAL A 106 14.47 -13.15 4.90
C VAL A 106 14.11 -14.64 4.82
N ILE A 107 12.83 -14.99 4.71
CA ILE A 107 12.40 -16.39 4.59
C ILE A 107 12.92 -16.99 3.29
N TYR A 108 12.87 -16.24 2.19
CA TYR A 108 13.41 -16.69 0.90
C TYR A 108 14.90 -17.06 1.01
N TYR A 109 15.71 -16.17 1.60
CA TYR A 109 17.14 -16.42 1.85
C TYR A 109 17.37 -17.61 2.80
N LEU A 110 16.51 -17.79 3.80
CA LEU A 110 16.62 -18.90 4.76
C LEU A 110 16.23 -20.26 4.19
N VAL A 111 15.43 -20.32 3.12
CA VAL A 111 14.94 -21.59 2.56
C VAL A 111 15.73 -22.02 1.31
N TYR A 112 16.19 -21.07 0.49
CA TYR A 112 16.70 -21.38 -0.86
C TYR A 112 18.18 -21.11 -1.09
N ASP A 113 18.65 -19.90 -0.78
CA ASP A 113 19.95 -19.41 -1.26
C ASP A 113 20.81 -18.94 -0.09
N HIS A 114 21.29 -19.90 0.71
CA HIS A 114 22.26 -19.61 1.77
C HIS A 114 23.61 -19.09 1.24
N ASP A 115 23.88 -19.30 -0.06
CA ASP A 115 25.16 -18.99 -0.69
C ASP A 115 25.20 -17.61 -1.39
N LEU A 116 24.04 -16.98 -1.65
CA LEU A 116 23.96 -15.67 -2.32
C LEU A 116 23.56 -14.57 -1.34
N LEU A 117 24.15 -13.37 -1.47
CA LEU A 117 23.73 -12.24 -0.65
C LEU A 117 22.30 -11.81 -1.04
N ILE A 118 21.48 -11.39 -0.07
CA ILE A 118 20.12 -10.85 -0.30
C ILE A 118 20.11 -9.74 -1.38
N THR A 119 21.19 -8.97 -1.47
CA THR A 119 21.41 -7.92 -2.48
C THR A 119 21.62 -8.43 -3.91
N GLU A 120 21.99 -9.69 -4.08
CA GLU A 120 22.20 -10.34 -5.38
C GLU A 120 20.89 -10.95 -5.89
N VAL A 121 20.04 -11.42 -4.96
CA VAL A 121 18.71 -11.97 -5.27
C VAL A 121 17.68 -10.87 -5.54
N PHE A 122 17.69 -9.80 -4.73
CA PHE A 122 16.72 -8.71 -4.82
C PHE A 122 17.36 -7.40 -5.26
N ASN A 123 16.84 -6.82 -6.34
CA ASN A 123 17.21 -5.48 -6.76
C ASN A 123 16.56 -4.44 -5.83
N PHE A 124 17.32 -3.94 -4.85
CA PHE A 124 16.85 -2.91 -3.91
C PHE A 124 16.28 -1.66 -4.58
N ARG A 125 16.70 -1.35 -5.82
CA ARG A 125 16.17 -0.21 -6.59
C ARG A 125 14.69 -0.41 -6.91
N GLU A 126 14.33 -1.62 -7.31
CA GLU A 126 12.94 -2.01 -7.63
C GLU A 126 12.11 -2.12 -6.36
N VAL A 127 12.69 -2.68 -5.29
CA VAL A 127 12.03 -2.79 -3.98
C VAL A 127 11.65 -1.42 -3.42
N VAL A 128 12.53 -0.42 -3.52
CA VAL A 128 12.26 0.95 -3.03
C VAL A 128 11.25 1.69 -3.90
N PHE A 129 11.21 1.39 -5.20
CA PHE A 129 10.26 2.00 -6.13
C PHE A 129 8.81 1.70 -5.77
N LEU A 130 8.53 0.47 -5.34
CA LEU A 130 7.17 -0.01 -5.09
C LEU A 130 6.41 0.74 -3.96
N PRO A 131 6.98 0.98 -2.76
CA PRO A 131 6.38 1.85 -1.75
C PRO A 131 6.10 3.28 -2.25
N LEU A 132 6.97 3.82 -3.12
CA LEU A 132 6.80 5.16 -3.68
C LEU A 132 5.63 5.20 -4.66
N VAL A 133 5.45 4.16 -5.48
CA VAL A 133 4.28 3.98 -6.35
C VAL A 133 3.00 3.90 -5.51
N TYR A 134 3.02 3.13 -4.42
CA TYR A 134 1.89 3.07 -3.48
C TYR A 134 1.50 4.46 -2.95
N LEU A 135 2.48 5.28 -2.54
CA LEU A 135 2.22 6.63 -2.04
C LEU A 135 1.65 7.53 -3.12
N ALA A 136 2.28 7.56 -4.30
CA ALA A 136 1.85 8.37 -5.43
C ALA A 136 0.40 8.04 -5.82
N LEU A 137 0.06 6.75 -5.93
CA LEU A 137 -1.29 6.31 -6.23
C LEU A 137 -2.25 6.62 -5.09
N SER A 138 -1.89 6.37 -3.83
CA SER A 138 -2.77 6.75 -2.71
C SER A 138 -3.11 8.24 -2.74
N PHE A 139 -2.13 9.11 -2.97
CA PHE A 139 -2.33 10.55 -3.11
C PHE A 139 -3.17 10.90 -4.34
N LEU A 140 -3.00 10.19 -5.45
CA LEU A 140 -3.81 10.38 -6.65
C LEU A 140 -5.28 10.01 -6.38
N GLY A 141 -5.53 8.89 -5.71
CA GLY A 141 -6.87 8.46 -5.33
C GLY A 141 -7.56 9.51 -4.47
N PHE A 142 -6.85 10.04 -3.47
CA PHE A 142 -7.35 11.13 -2.63
C PHE A 142 -7.65 12.39 -3.44
N PHE A 143 -6.76 12.79 -4.34
CA PHE A 143 -6.93 13.95 -5.22
C PHE A 143 -8.18 13.82 -6.11
N LEU A 144 -8.31 12.70 -6.82
CA LEU A 144 -9.44 12.42 -7.72
C LEU A 144 -10.77 12.39 -6.97
N GLY A 145 -10.74 11.90 -5.74
CA GLY A 145 -11.88 11.91 -4.84
C GLY A 145 -12.31 13.34 -4.45
N MET A 146 -11.35 14.21 -4.12
CA MET A 146 -11.62 15.64 -3.90
C MET A 146 -12.17 16.32 -5.15
N CYS A 147 -11.69 15.97 -6.34
CA CYS A 147 -12.22 16.50 -7.60
C CYS A 147 -13.62 16.00 -7.96
N LYS A 148 -14.26 15.19 -7.10
CA LYS A 148 -15.59 14.60 -7.33
C LYS A 148 -15.66 13.86 -8.68
N MET A 149 -14.58 13.17 -9.05
CA MET A 149 -14.51 12.46 -10.33
C MET A 149 -15.61 11.39 -10.43
N ASN A 150 -16.18 11.22 -11.64
CA ASN A 150 -17.20 10.22 -11.89
C ASN A 150 -16.64 8.82 -11.57
N ARG A 151 -17.42 8.02 -10.84
CA ARG A 151 -17.06 6.66 -10.44
C ARG A 151 -16.71 5.77 -11.63
N ASN A 152 -17.45 5.87 -12.73
CA ASN A 152 -17.18 5.05 -13.91
C ASN A 152 -15.79 5.36 -14.50
N ILE A 153 -15.47 6.66 -14.63
CA ILE A 153 -14.16 7.13 -15.09
C ILE A 153 -13.07 6.68 -14.11
N PHE A 154 -13.32 6.80 -12.81
CA PHE A 154 -12.38 6.36 -11.77
C PHE A 154 -12.06 4.87 -11.89
N TYR A 155 -13.06 3.99 -12.03
CA TYR A 155 -12.83 2.55 -12.19
C TYR A 155 -12.13 2.19 -13.50
N THR A 156 -12.43 2.89 -14.61
CA THR A 156 -11.67 2.75 -15.86
C THR A 156 -10.21 3.13 -15.65
N LEU A 157 -9.96 4.24 -14.93
CA LEU A 157 -8.60 4.70 -14.61
C LEU A 157 -7.86 3.70 -13.71
N THR A 158 -8.55 3.09 -12.73
CA THR A 158 -8.01 1.99 -11.94
C THR A 158 -7.57 0.85 -12.84
N GLY A 159 -8.41 0.43 -13.80
CA GLY A 159 -8.06 -0.63 -14.76
C GLY A 159 -6.82 -0.30 -15.58
N ILE A 160 -6.70 0.95 -16.07
CA ILE A 160 -5.52 1.41 -16.80
C ILE A 160 -4.28 1.38 -15.90
N ILE A 161 -4.39 1.81 -14.65
CA ILE A 161 -3.29 1.78 -13.68
C ILE A 161 -2.84 0.34 -13.41
N VAL A 162 -3.78 -0.61 -13.24
CA VAL A 162 -3.46 -2.04 -13.05
C VAL A 162 -2.62 -2.55 -14.22
N VAL A 163 -3.11 -2.37 -15.45
CA VAL A 163 -2.41 -2.86 -16.65
C VAL A 163 -1.04 -2.18 -16.79
N SER A 164 -0.98 -0.87 -16.55
CA SER A 164 0.28 -0.11 -16.65
C SER A 164 1.30 -0.56 -15.60
N LEU A 165 0.87 -0.80 -14.35
CA LEU A 165 1.75 -1.33 -13.30
C LEU A 165 2.28 -2.70 -13.65
N SER A 166 1.43 -3.61 -14.14
CA SER A 166 1.85 -4.94 -14.58
C SER A 166 2.89 -4.85 -15.70
N VAL A 167 2.69 -3.97 -16.70
CA VAL A 167 3.64 -3.78 -17.79
C VAL A 167 4.96 -3.17 -17.30
N VAL A 168 4.93 -2.16 -16.43
CA VAL A 168 6.15 -1.54 -15.88
C VAL A 168 6.96 -2.56 -15.08
N VAL A 169 6.31 -3.39 -14.27
CA VAL A 169 6.99 -4.43 -13.48
C VAL A 169 7.65 -5.49 -14.37
N ILE A 170 7.04 -5.86 -15.50
CA ILE A 170 7.56 -6.92 -16.36
C ILE A 170 8.66 -6.41 -17.30
N TYR A 171 8.55 -5.17 -17.80
CA TYR A 171 9.35 -4.71 -18.94
C TYR A 171 10.32 -3.57 -18.66
N PHE A 172 10.23 -2.86 -17.53
CA PHE A 172 11.08 -1.70 -17.26
C PHE A 172 12.14 -1.98 -16.17
N SER A 173 13.41 -1.79 -16.52
CA SER A 173 14.49 -1.73 -15.53
C SER A 173 14.48 -0.38 -14.82
N ILE A 174 14.29 -0.39 -13.50
CA ILE A 174 14.12 0.84 -12.73
C ILE A 174 15.49 1.45 -12.41
N THR A 175 15.72 2.67 -12.89
CA THR A 175 16.96 3.40 -12.60
C THR A 175 16.84 4.21 -11.31
N ASN A 176 17.95 4.35 -10.56
CA ASN A 176 17.97 5.08 -9.27
C ASN A 176 17.40 6.50 -9.31
N TRP A 177 17.61 7.25 -10.40
CA TRP A 177 17.09 8.61 -10.54
C TRP A 177 15.56 8.65 -10.56
N MET A 178 14.90 7.60 -11.04
CA MET A 178 13.43 7.49 -11.01
C MET A 178 12.90 7.42 -9.57
N ASN A 179 13.60 6.73 -8.67
CA ASN A 179 13.23 6.67 -7.25
C ASN A 179 13.29 8.06 -6.60
N TYR A 180 14.34 8.83 -6.86
CA TYR A 180 14.46 10.19 -6.33
C TYR A 180 13.37 11.13 -6.88
N LEU A 181 13.08 11.05 -8.18
CA LEU A 181 11.99 11.82 -8.79
C LEU A 181 10.63 11.44 -8.21
N LEU A 182 10.35 10.14 -8.06
CA LEU A 182 9.07 9.66 -7.56
C LEU A 182 8.87 9.99 -6.08
N LEU A 183 9.95 9.98 -5.29
CA LEU A 183 9.93 10.45 -3.90
C LEU A 183 9.62 11.95 -3.85
N ALA A 184 10.34 12.77 -4.61
CA ALA A 184 10.11 14.21 -4.68
C ALA A 184 8.68 14.52 -5.12
N PHE A 185 8.21 13.84 -6.18
CA PHE A 185 6.83 13.93 -6.65
C PHE A 185 5.82 13.57 -5.56
N SER A 186 6.00 12.44 -4.86
CA SER A 186 5.08 12.01 -3.80
C SER A 186 5.01 13.01 -2.65
N ILE A 187 6.14 13.58 -2.23
CA ILE A 187 6.20 14.58 -1.17
C ILE A 187 5.45 15.85 -1.60
N VAL A 188 5.79 16.40 -2.77
CA VAL A 188 5.15 17.61 -3.30
C VAL A 188 3.65 17.38 -3.50
N PHE A 189 3.27 16.23 -4.05
CA PHE A 189 1.88 15.90 -4.33
C PHE A 189 1.07 15.66 -3.06
N GLY A 190 1.67 15.08 -2.00
CA GLY A 190 1.09 15.04 -0.67
C GLY A 190 0.80 16.45 -0.14
N MET A 191 1.78 17.36 -0.20
CA MET A 191 1.59 18.75 0.25
C MET A 191 0.49 19.47 -0.57
N VAL A 192 0.48 19.30 -1.88
CA VAL A 192 -0.57 19.84 -2.75
C VAL A 192 -1.94 19.32 -2.34
N ASN A 193 -2.08 18.01 -2.12
CA ASN A 193 -3.32 17.41 -1.62
C ASN A 193 -3.78 18.02 -0.29
N TYR A 194 -2.86 18.29 0.63
CA TYR A 194 -3.18 18.97 1.89
C TYR A 194 -3.77 20.36 1.63
N PHE A 195 -3.10 21.19 0.82
CA PHE A 195 -3.56 22.56 0.54
C PHE A 195 -4.93 22.57 -0.17
N PHE A 196 -5.14 21.68 -1.14
CA PHE A 196 -6.42 21.54 -1.83
C PHE A 196 -7.53 21.09 -0.87
N PHE A 197 -7.28 20.08 -0.02
CA PHE A 197 -8.27 19.61 0.95
C PHE A 197 -8.66 20.68 1.96
N MET A 198 -7.71 21.51 2.38
CA MET A 198 -7.98 22.62 3.29
C MET A 198 -8.88 23.68 2.66
N LYS A 199 -8.72 23.95 1.35
CA LYS A 199 -9.57 24.89 0.57
C LYS A 199 -10.82 24.23 -0.03
N TYR A 200 -10.98 22.93 0.14
CA TYR A 200 -12.05 22.15 -0.48
C TYR A 200 -13.42 22.66 -0.05
N LYS A 201 -14.29 23.05 -1.00
CA LYS A 201 -15.69 23.37 -0.72
C LYS A 201 -16.48 22.08 -0.91
N LEU A 202 -17.03 21.54 0.19
CA LEU A 202 -17.84 20.33 0.16
C LEU A 202 -19.23 20.61 -0.36
#